data_AF-A0A9X6R233-F1
#
_entry.id   AF-A0A9X6R233-F1
#
_cell.length_a   1.000
_cell.length_b   1.000
_cell.length_c   1.000
_cell.angle_alpha   90.00
_cell.angle_beta   90.00
_cell.angle_gamma   90.00
#
_symmetry.space_group_name_H-M   'P 1'
#
loop_
_entity.id
_entity.type
_entity.pdbx_description
1 polymer ?
#
loop_
_entity_poly.entity_id
_entity_poly.type
_entity_poly.pdbx_seq_one_letter_code
_entity_poly.pdbx_strand_id
1 'polypeptide(L)'
;MLQSFKRNASYAFSSIGGTIVTKIPQGELIEAYYKFGKSKDGSKGKTGEIAKESGKVAQTLEVARAQQRKVIGSVESGEVALKTTKRKGNYGEMKMDDFFESQTYTRISDDRVITLDQKIVKGIDAVYENSSPPPKYVIAEAKYNTAQLSNTKDGKQMSETWIDGSRRLESTVGEEMADKIREEMLLNPENVQNILINVDKDGNVVKSILDSSGKKIIE
;
A
#
# COMPACT_ATOMS: atom_id res chain seq x y z
N MET A 1 -3.36 -26.57 -21.49
CA MET A 1 -3.42 -25.25 -22.17
C MET A 1 -4.17 -24.31 -21.23
N LEU A 2 -3.45 -23.64 -20.32
CA LEU A 2 -4.05 -22.72 -19.34
C LEU A 2 -4.07 -21.31 -19.96
N GLN A 3 -5.26 -20.80 -20.30
CA GLN A 3 -5.42 -19.39 -20.68
C GLN A 3 -5.69 -18.54 -19.42
N SER A 4 -4.95 -17.45 -19.32
CA SER A 4 -5.00 -16.44 -18.28
C SER A 4 -6.37 -15.78 -18.17
N PHE A 5 -6.94 -15.69 -16.96
CA PHE A 5 -8.02 -14.76 -16.66
C PHE A 5 -7.47 -13.57 -15.86
N LYS A 6 -7.49 -12.39 -16.49
CA LYS A 6 -7.29 -11.09 -15.84
C LYS A 6 -8.35 -10.94 -14.73
N ARG A 7 -7.94 -10.98 -13.46
CA ARG A 7 -8.83 -10.78 -12.29
C ARG A 7 -9.09 -9.29 -12.04
N ASN A 8 -9.98 -8.69 -12.81
CA ASN A 8 -10.52 -7.33 -12.54
C ASN A 8 -12.04 -7.35 -12.28
N ALA A 9 -12.56 -8.41 -11.67
CA ALA A 9 -13.95 -8.47 -11.19
C ALA A 9 -14.10 -9.54 -10.11
N SER A 10 -14.79 -9.20 -9.02
CA SER A 10 -15.27 -10.19 -8.04
C SER A 10 -16.68 -10.62 -8.43
N TYR A 11 -16.92 -11.92 -8.54
CA TYR A 11 -18.21 -12.52 -8.89
C TYR A 11 -18.80 -13.20 -7.64
N ALA A 12 -20.09 -12.95 -7.34
CA ALA A 12 -20.81 -13.70 -6.32
C ALA A 12 -21.41 -14.98 -6.93
N PHE A 13 -21.22 -16.12 -6.26
CA PHE A 13 -21.81 -17.39 -6.65
C PHE A 13 -22.88 -17.80 -5.62
N SER A 14 -24.11 -18.00 -6.07
CA SER A 14 -25.19 -18.59 -5.28
C SER A 14 -25.11 -20.11 -5.35
N SER A 15 -25.37 -20.80 -4.24
CA SER A 15 -25.35 -22.27 -4.12
C SER A 15 -26.63 -22.96 -4.62
N ILE A 16 -27.47 -22.28 -5.41
CA ILE A 16 -28.69 -22.87 -5.98
C ILE A 16 -28.77 -22.50 -7.47
N GLY A 17 -28.58 -23.49 -8.34
CA GLY A 17 -28.88 -23.43 -9.78
C GLY A 17 -28.00 -22.46 -10.58
N GLY A 18 -26.92 -22.97 -11.18
CA GLY A 18 -25.93 -22.18 -11.90
C GLY A 18 -26.49 -21.28 -13.02
N THR A 19 -25.92 -20.07 -13.09
CA THR A 19 -25.96 -19.05 -14.15
C THR A 19 -26.96 -17.90 -13.97
N ILE A 20 -26.46 -16.71 -13.56
CA ILE A 20 -26.21 -15.52 -14.41
C ILE A 20 -25.33 -14.50 -13.63
N VAL A 21 -24.47 -13.81 -14.39
CA VAL A 21 -23.49 -12.80 -13.97
C VAL A 21 -24.14 -11.42 -13.82
N THR A 22 -24.04 -10.81 -12.63
CA THR A 22 -24.22 -9.36 -12.46
C THR A 22 -22.93 -8.77 -11.91
N LYS A 23 -22.39 -7.76 -12.61
CA LYS A 23 -21.20 -7.01 -12.18
C LYS A 23 -21.64 -6.05 -11.08
N ILE A 24 -21.32 -6.36 -9.83
CA ILE A 24 -21.66 -5.51 -8.69
C ILE A 24 -20.58 -4.43 -8.55
N PRO A 25 -20.92 -3.13 -8.55
CA PRO A 25 -19.98 -2.06 -8.22
C PRO A 25 -19.38 -2.29 -6.83
N GLN A 26 -18.08 -2.08 -6.67
CA GLN A 26 -17.35 -2.39 -5.41
C GLN A 26 -17.97 -1.72 -4.16
N GLY A 27 -18.63 -0.56 -4.34
CA GLY A 27 -19.36 0.13 -3.27
C GLY A 27 -20.58 -0.62 -2.73
N GLU A 28 -21.28 -1.40 -3.55
CA GLU A 28 -22.46 -2.17 -3.13
C GLU A 28 -22.07 -3.46 -2.39
N LEU A 29 -20.91 -4.05 -2.71
CA LEU A 29 -20.36 -5.20 -1.97
C LEU A 29 -20.05 -4.82 -0.52
N ILE A 30 -19.55 -3.61 -0.29
CA ILE A 30 -19.24 -3.10 1.06
C ILE A 30 -20.53 -3.00 1.88
N GLU A 31 -21.59 -2.43 1.32
CA GLU A 31 -22.88 -2.28 2.03
C GLU A 31 -23.56 -3.64 2.32
N ALA A 32 -23.48 -4.59 1.39
CA ALA A 32 -23.97 -5.96 1.60
C ALA A 32 -23.21 -6.69 2.71
N TYR A 33 -21.89 -6.48 2.82
CA TYR A 33 -21.06 -7.05 3.88
C TYR A 33 -21.44 -6.48 5.26
N TYR A 34 -21.73 -5.18 5.35
CA TYR A 34 -22.22 -4.53 6.58
C TYR A 34 -23.54 -5.12 7.10
N LYS A 35 -24.43 -5.58 6.20
CA LYS A 35 -25.71 -6.21 6.59
C LYS A 35 -25.55 -7.65 7.09
N PHE A 36 -24.56 -8.39 6.60
CA PHE A 36 -24.36 -9.80 6.95
C PHE A 36 -23.63 -10.01 8.29
N GLY A 37 -22.66 -9.15 8.62
CA GLY A 37 -21.82 -9.27 9.81
C GLY A 37 -22.56 -9.11 11.16
N LYS A 38 -23.77 -8.54 11.18
CA LYS A 38 -24.59 -8.42 12.39
C LYS A 38 -25.28 -9.73 12.83
N SER A 39 -25.14 -10.83 12.07
CA SER A 39 -26.04 -11.99 12.24
C SER A 39 -25.47 -13.25 12.90
N LYS A 40 -24.16 -13.37 13.22
CA LYS A 40 -23.63 -14.64 13.73
C LYS A 40 -22.70 -14.51 14.95
N ASP A 41 -23.31 -14.64 16.12
CA ASP A 41 -22.66 -15.03 17.37
C ASP A 41 -22.59 -16.56 17.48
N GLY A 42 -21.43 -17.13 17.84
CA GLY A 42 -21.34 -18.56 18.18
C GLY A 42 -19.94 -19.22 18.23
N SER A 43 -19.43 -19.39 19.47
CA SER A 43 -18.51 -20.43 19.98
C SER A 43 -16.97 -20.36 19.85
N LYS A 44 -16.30 -20.84 20.91
CA LYS A 44 -14.94 -20.58 21.43
C LYS A 44 -13.92 -21.71 21.18
N GLY A 45 -12.66 -21.33 21.00
CA GLY A 45 -11.42 -22.14 21.09
C GLY A 45 -10.23 -21.26 20.65
N LYS A 46 -8.97 -21.50 21.09
CA LYS A 46 -7.80 -20.62 20.82
C LYS A 46 -7.60 -20.26 19.33
N THR A 47 -7.97 -21.15 18.41
CA THR A 47 -8.02 -20.88 16.95
C THR A 47 -9.03 -19.80 16.57
N GLY A 48 -10.13 -19.71 17.31
CA GLY A 48 -11.16 -18.68 17.18
C GLY A 48 -10.75 -17.32 17.76
N GLU A 49 -9.80 -17.24 18.69
CA GLU A 49 -9.24 -15.95 19.13
C GLU A 49 -8.30 -15.37 18.07
N ILE A 50 -7.38 -16.20 17.55
CA ILE A 50 -6.50 -15.82 16.44
C ILE A 50 -7.34 -15.48 15.19
N ALA A 51 -8.35 -16.28 14.85
CA ALA A 51 -9.23 -15.98 13.71
C ALA A 51 -10.08 -14.71 13.94
N LYS A 52 -10.50 -14.42 15.18
CA LYS A 52 -11.18 -13.17 15.53
C LYS A 52 -10.23 -11.98 15.45
N GLU A 53 -8.98 -12.13 15.88
CA GLU A 53 -7.96 -11.09 15.83
C GLU A 53 -7.55 -10.81 14.39
N SER A 54 -7.21 -11.84 13.60
CA SER A 54 -6.98 -11.72 12.16
C SER A 54 -8.18 -11.11 11.42
N GLY A 55 -9.41 -11.48 11.80
CA GLY A 55 -10.64 -10.89 11.27
C GLY A 55 -10.79 -9.40 11.61
N LYS A 56 -10.49 -9.00 12.85
CA LYS A 56 -10.49 -7.58 13.27
C LYS A 56 -9.39 -6.77 12.60
N VAL A 57 -8.20 -7.35 12.43
CA VAL A 57 -7.07 -6.71 11.75
C VAL A 57 -7.41 -6.49 10.27
N ALA A 58 -7.93 -7.52 9.59
CA ALA A 58 -8.38 -7.40 8.21
C ALA A 58 -9.51 -6.37 8.06
N GLN A 59 -10.45 -6.32 9.01
CA GLN A 59 -11.50 -5.31 9.03
C GLN A 59 -10.94 -3.89 9.22
N THR A 60 -9.97 -3.72 10.10
CA THR A 60 -9.33 -2.41 10.37
C THR A 60 -8.55 -1.93 9.15
N LEU A 61 -7.85 -2.84 8.47
CA LEU A 61 -7.12 -2.55 7.23
C LEU A 61 -8.06 -2.13 6.09
N GLU A 62 -9.16 -2.85 5.89
CA GLU A 62 -10.14 -2.51 4.86
C GLU A 62 -10.80 -1.16 5.14
N VAL A 63 -11.09 -0.85 6.41
CA VAL A 63 -11.58 0.48 6.83
C VAL A 63 -10.56 1.57 6.51
N ALA A 64 -9.27 1.34 6.78
CA ALA A 64 -8.21 2.30 6.47
C ALA A 64 -8.09 2.55 4.96
N ARG A 65 -8.12 1.49 4.14
CA ARG A 65 -8.09 1.58 2.66
C ARG A 65 -9.31 2.32 2.10
N ALA A 66 -10.51 1.99 2.59
CA ALA A 66 -11.73 2.66 2.20
C ALA A 66 -11.69 4.17 2.56
N GLN A 67 -11.13 4.50 3.72
CA GLN A 67 -10.93 5.88 4.14
C GLN A 67 -9.95 6.63 3.22
N GLN A 68 -8.81 6.02 2.87
CA GLN A 68 -7.87 6.60 1.91
C GLN A 68 -8.55 6.86 0.55
N ARG A 69 -9.28 5.88 0.01
CA ARG A 69 -10.00 6.02 -1.26
C ARG A 69 -11.06 7.12 -1.24
N LYS A 70 -11.76 7.30 -0.13
CA LYS A 70 -12.70 8.41 0.05
C LYS A 70 -11.97 9.76 -0.01
N VAL A 71 -10.86 9.90 0.70
CA VAL A 71 -10.05 11.12 0.71
C VAL A 71 -9.45 11.41 -0.67
N ILE A 72 -8.94 10.39 -1.35
CA ILE A 72 -8.45 10.47 -2.73
C ILE A 72 -9.57 10.97 -3.66
N GLY A 73 -10.75 10.35 -3.59
CA GLY A 73 -11.90 10.71 -4.41
C GLY A 73 -12.35 12.17 -4.23
N SER A 74 -12.34 12.69 -3.00
CA SER A 74 -12.64 14.11 -2.73
C SER A 74 -11.58 15.06 -3.30
N VAL A 75 -10.31 14.64 -3.40
CA VAL A 75 -9.27 15.45 -4.05
C VAL A 75 -9.45 15.43 -5.57
N GLU A 76 -9.65 14.24 -6.14
CA GLU A 76 -9.76 14.03 -7.60
C GLU A 76 -11.05 14.62 -8.20
N SER A 77 -12.13 14.69 -7.41
CA SER A 77 -13.37 15.38 -7.80
C SER A 77 -13.28 16.92 -7.76
N GLY A 78 -12.21 17.46 -7.17
CA GLY A 78 -12.04 18.89 -6.92
C GLY A 78 -12.78 19.42 -5.68
N GLU A 79 -13.45 18.57 -4.90
CA GLU A 79 -14.09 18.96 -3.63
C GLU A 79 -13.05 19.50 -2.62
N VAL A 80 -11.86 18.87 -2.57
CA VAL A 80 -10.78 19.23 -1.65
C VAL A 80 -9.50 19.61 -2.39
N ALA A 81 -9.06 20.86 -2.21
CA ALA A 81 -7.81 21.35 -2.80
C ALA A 81 -6.56 21.01 -1.97
N LEU A 82 -5.49 20.60 -2.65
CA LEU A 82 -4.15 20.34 -2.08
C LEU A 82 -3.32 21.63 -1.92
N LYS A 83 -3.77 22.54 -1.05
CA LYS A 83 -3.16 23.88 -0.89
C LYS A 83 -1.80 23.90 -0.22
N THR A 84 -1.49 22.93 0.66
CA THR A 84 -0.27 22.93 1.47
C THR A 84 0.68 21.80 1.05
N THR A 85 1.98 21.97 1.29
CA THR A 85 2.99 20.91 1.07
C THR A 85 2.66 19.65 1.87
N LYS A 86 2.15 19.81 3.10
CA LYS A 86 1.65 18.71 3.93
C LYS A 86 0.55 17.91 3.24
N ARG A 87 -0.51 18.56 2.77
CA ARG A 87 -1.61 17.88 2.08
C ARG A 87 -1.15 17.20 0.80
N LYS A 88 -0.24 17.82 0.05
CA LYS A 88 0.36 17.24 -1.16
C LYS A 88 1.17 15.96 -0.86
N GLY A 89 1.98 15.98 0.19
CA GLY A 89 2.74 14.80 0.65
C GLY A 89 1.81 13.66 1.05
N ASN A 90 0.89 13.93 1.99
CA ASN A 90 -0.08 12.95 2.47
C ASN A 90 -0.95 12.37 1.34
N TYR A 91 -1.37 13.19 0.36
CA TYR A 91 -2.07 12.71 -0.83
C TYR A 91 -1.22 11.77 -1.68
N GLY A 92 0.06 12.10 -1.89
CA GLY A 92 1.00 11.25 -2.61
C GLY A 92 1.16 9.88 -1.96
N GLU A 93 1.31 9.83 -0.64
CA GLU A 93 1.41 8.57 0.12
C GLU A 93 0.13 7.73 0.01
N MET A 94 -1.05 8.33 0.12
CA MET A 94 -2.32 7.60 -0.05
C MET A 94 -2.49 7.04 -1.47
N LYS A 95 -2.09 7.80 -2.50
CA LYS A 95 -2.10 7.33 -3.90
C LYS A 95 -1.10 6.21 -4.14
N MET A 96 0.05 6.25 -3.47
CA MET A 96 1.04 5.17 -3.49
C MET A 96 0.49 3.90 -2.86
N ASP A 97 -0.15 3.99 -1.68
CA ASP A 97 -0.81 2.85 -1.05
C ASP A 97 -1.89 2.24 -1.96
N ASP A 98 -2.79 3.05 -2.52
CA ASP A 98 -3.84 2.54 -3.43
C ASP A 98 -3.25 1.91 -4.70
N PHE A 99 -2.14 2.44 -5.23
CA PHE A 99 -1.42 1.85 -6.36
C PHE A 99 -0.89 0.45 -6.04
N PHE A 100 -0.17 0.27 -4.93
CA PHE A 100 0.40 -1.04 -4.58
C PHE A 100 -0.66 -2.02 -4.11
N GLU A 101 -1.59 -1.60 -3.25
CA GLU A 101 -2.58 -2.49 -2.64
C GLU A 101 -3.76 -2.84 -3.57
N SER A 102 -3.89 -2.17 -4.72
CA SER A 102 -4.74 -2.64 -5.82
C SER A 102 -4.11 -3.79 -6.63
N GLN A 103 -2.86 -4.13 -6.34
CA GLN A 103 -2.10 -5.23 -6.95
C GLN A 103 -1.88 -6.36 -5.94
N THR A 104 -0.76 -7.08 -6.04
CA THR A 104 -0.42 -8.24 -5.19
C THR A 104 0.33 -7.87 -3.90
N TYR A 105 0.42 -6.58 -3.58
CA TYR A 105 1.21 -6.06 -2.47
C TYR A 105 0.36 -5.80 -1.22
N THR A 106 0.96 -6.02 -0.05
CA THR A 106 0.43 -5.66 1.25
C THR A 106 1.42 -4.74 1.96
N ARG A 107 0.95 -3.61 2.50
CA ARG A 107 1.80 -2.71 3.30
C ARG A 107 2.20 -3.39 4.61
N ILE A 108 3.50 -3.34 4.94
CA ILE A 108 4.07 -3.91 6.17
C ILE A 108 4.67 -2.85 7.10
N SER A 109 4.56 -1.56 6.75
CA SER A 109 4.91 -0.44 7.63
C SER A 109 3.69 0.09 8.39
N ASP A 110 3.92 0.66 9.59
CA ASP A 110 2.86 1.01 10.55
C ASP A 110 2.31 2.45 10.39
N ASP A 111 3.01 3.32 9.69
CA ASP A 111 2.80 4.77 9.65
C ASP A 111 1.78 5.25 8.59
N ARG A 112 0.73 4.47 8.32
CA ARG A 112 -0.20 4.73 7.20
C ARG A 112 -0.84 6.11 7.31
N VAL A 113 -0.81 6.86 6.21
CA VAL A 113 -1.51 8.14 6.11
C VAL A 113 -2.98 7.92 5.76
N ILE A 114 -3.89 8.38 6.62
CA ILE A 114 -5.35 8.23 6.42
C ILE A 114 -6.08 9.56 6.21
N THR A 115 -5.40 10.70 6.42
CA THR A 115 -5.99 12.04 6.22
C THR A 115 -4.98 13.02 5.62
N LEU A 116 -5.48 14.02 4.89
CA LEU A 116 -4.63 15.04 4.26
C LEU A 116 -3.89 15.93 5.26
N ASP A 117 -4.40 16.07 6.49
CA ASP A 117 -3.82 16.96 7.50
C ASP A 117 -2.97 16.25 8.56
N GLN A 118 -2.81 14.92 8.43
CA GLN A 118 -1.94 14.10 9.27
C GLN A 118 -0.54 14.71 9.35
N LYS A 119 0.08 14.61 10.53
CA LYS A 119 1.44 15.08 10.75
C LYS A 119 2.40 14.33 9.82
N ILE A 120 3.27 15.06 9.13
CA ILE A 120 4.32 14.46 8.31
C ILE A 120 5.29 13.70 9.21
N VAL A 121 5.41 12.40 8.94
CA VAL A 121 6.46 11.54 9.48
C VAL A 121 7.65 11.63 8.52
N LYS A 122 8.88 11.66 9.06
CA LYS A 122 10.09 11.67 8.25
C LYS A 122 10.65 10.25 8.21
N GLY A 123 11.02 9.77 7.03
CA GLY A 123 11.58 8.43 6.89
C GLY A 123 11.25 7.88 5.51
N ILE A 124 11.24 6.55 5.42
CA ILE A 124 10.68 5.81 4.29
C ILE A 124 9.15 5.93 4.39
N ASP A 125 8.48 6.29 3.31
CA ASP A 125 7.03 6.51 3.31
C ASP A 125 6.24 5.21 3.46
N ALA A 126 6.68 4.12 2.82
CA ALA A 126 6.07 2.80 3.00
C ALA A 126 7.00 1.65 2.62
N VAL A 127 6.73 0.47 3.20
CA VAL A 127 7.30 -0.79 2.74
C VAL A 127 6.16 -1.76 2.45
N TYR A 128 6.27 -2.52 1.36
CA TYR A 128 5.28 -3.50 0.93
C TYR A 128 5.90 -4.88 0.74
N GLU A 129 5.13 -5.92 1.06
CA GLU A 129 5.42 -7.31 0.75
C GLU A 129 4.55 -7.79 -0.41
N ASN A 130 5.16 -8.45 -1.39
CA ASN A 130 4.49 -9.05 -2.52
C ASN A 130 4.13 -10.52 -2.24
N SER A 131 2.88 -10.88 -2.51
CA SER A 131 2.41 -12.26 -2.46
C SER A 131 2.80 -13.09 -3.70
N SER A 132 3.37 -12.45 -4.73
CA SER A 132 3.81 -13.09 -6.00
C SER A 132 5.17 -12.52 -6.46
N PRO A 133 6.28 -12.84 -5.78
CA PRO A 133 7.62 -12.36 -6.13
C PRO A 133 8.11 -12.89 -7.49
N PRO A 134 9.09 -12.21 -8.16
CA PRO A 134 9.83 -11.02 -7.73
C PRO A 134 9.17 -9.66 -8.10
N PRO A 135 9.48 -8.56 -7.37
CA PRO A 135 10.25 -8.53 -6.12
C PRO A 135 9.40 -9.04 -4.95
N LYS A 136 10.06 -9.52 -3.89
CA LYS A 136 9.41 -9.90 -2.62
C LYS A 136 9.08 -8.68 -1.76
N TYR A 137 9.98 -7.72 -1.67
CA TYR A 137 9.80 -6.49 -0.92
C TYR A 137 9.95 -5.26 -1.82
N VAL A 138 9.16 -4.23 -1.52
CA VAL A 138 9.29 -2.90 -2.12
C VAL A 138 9.46 -1.88 -1.01
N ILE A 139 10.55 -1.14 -1.05
CA ILE A 139 10.76 0.07 -0.24
C ILE A 139 10.34 1.24 -1.12
N ALA A 140 9.37 2.03 -0.67
CA ALA A 140 8.72 3.02 -1.51
C ALA A 140 8.77 4.44 -0.93
N GLU A 141 8.90 5.41 -1.84
CA GLU A 141 8.78 6.84 -1.56
C GLU A 141 7.77 7.47 -2.52
N ALA A 142 6.93 8.37 -2.01
CA ALA A 142 6.00 9.16 -2.79
C ALA A 142 6.50 10.60 -2.98
N LYS A 143 6.32 11.14 -4.18
CA LYS A 143 6.55 12.55 -4.49
C LYS A 143 5.41 13.13 -5.31
N TYR A 144 4.88 14.25 -4.84
CA TYR A 144 3.81 14.96 -5.55
C TYR A 144 4.37 16.02 -6.51
N ASN A 145 3.88 15.97 -7.74
CA ASN A 145 4.17 16.87 -8.84
C ASN A 145 5.68 17.02 -9.08
N THR A 146 6.22 18.22 -8.91
CA THR A 146 7.63 18.53 -9.17
C THR A 146 8.55 18.15 -8.01
N ALA A 147 8.04 17.65 -6.89
CA ALA A 147 8.86 17.25 -5.74
C ALA A 147 9.86 16.14 -6.13
N GLN A 148 11.08 16.23 -5.60
CA GLN A 148 12.18 15.32 -5.91
C GLN A 148 12.76 14.68 -4.64
N LEU A 149 13.50 13.58 -4.82
CA LEU A 149 14.31 12.98 -3.77
C LEU A 149 15.42 13.94 -3.32
N SER A 150 15.51 14.17 -2.01
CA SER A 150 16.48 15.09 -1.42
C SER A 150 17.84 14.42 -1.15
N ASN A 151 18.91 15.21 -1.08
CA ASN A 151 20.18 14.78 -0.51
C ASN A 151 20.16 15.04 1.00
N THR A 152 20.57 14.04 1.77
CA THR A 152 20.60 14.10 3.24
C THR A 152 22.01 13.85 3.76
N LYS A 153 22.19 13.88 5.09
CA LYS A 153 23.46 13.52 5.72
C LYS A 153 23.87 12.06 5.46
N ASP A 154 22.90 11.17 5.24
CA ASP A 154 23.12 9.74 5.00
C ASP A 154 23.12 9.39 3.50
N GLY A 155 23.24 10.40 2.63
CA GLY A 155 23.16 10.24 1.18
C GLY A 155 21.81 10.63 0.59
N LYS A 156 21.61 10.30 -0.69
CA LYS A 156 20.37 10.59 -1.42
C LYS A 156 19.22 9.76 -0.85
N GLN A 157 18.02 10.34 -0.70
CA GLN A 157 16.84 9.55 -0.33
C GLN A 157 16.70 8.34 -1.26
N MET A 158 16.31 7.20 -0.69
CA MET A 158 16.18 5.90 -1.36
C MET A 158 17.49 5.26 -1.87
N SER A 159 18.65 5.82 -1.54
CA SER A 159 19.92 5.07 -1.65
C SER A 159 20.06 4.08 -0.50
N GLU A 160 20.84 3.02 -0.69
CA GLU A 160 21.10 2.01 0.36
C GLU A 160 21.65 2.67 1.64
N THR A 161 22.62 3.58 1.51
CA THR A 161 23.19 4.29 2.66
C THR A 161 22.15 5.13 3.41
N TRP A 162 21.14 5.64 2.72
CA TRP A 162 20.06 6.40 3.34
C TRP A 162 19.01 5.51 3.99
N ILE A 163 18.66 4.39 3.35
CA ILE A 163 17.70 3.39 3.85
C ILE A 163 18.19 2.79 5.17
N ASP A 164 19.47 2.41 5.22
CA ASP A 164 20.10 1.88 6.43
C ASP A 164 20.54 2.97 7.40
N GLY A 165 20.81 4.17 6.89
CA GLY A 165 21.20 5.32 7.68
C GLY A 165 20.13 5.70 8.71
N SER A 166 20.58 6.16 9.88
CA SER A 166 19.70 6.63 10.97
C SER A 166 18.60 5.62 11.39
N ARG A 167 18.80 4.31 11.14
CA ARG A 167 17.84 3.23 11.44
C ARG A 167 16.45 3.45 10.82
N ARG A 168 16.40 3.97 9.58
CA ARG A 168 15.12 4.29 8.92
C ARG A 168 14.31 3.04 8.65
N LEU A 169 14.92 1.99 8.11
CA LEU A 169 14.21 0.74 7.83
C LEU A 169 13.60 0.13 9.11
N GLU A 170 14.37 0.03 10.20
CA GLU A 170 13.89 -0.46 11.50
C GLU A 170 12.77 0.41 12.06
N SER A 171 12.87 1.73 11.91
CA SER A 171 11.83 2.66 12.39
C SER A 171 10.52 2.53 11.60
N THR A 172 10.58 1.99 10.39
CA THR A 172 9.43 1.86 9.49
C THR A 172 8.75 0.48 9.60
N VAL A 173 9.52 -0.61 9.77
CA VAL A 173 8.97 -2.00 9.79
C VAL A 173 9.30 -2.80 11.04
N GLY A 174 10.04 -2.23 12.00
CA GLY A 174 10.57 -2.94 13.16
C GLY A 174 11.88 -3.68 12.87
N GLU A 175 12.63 -4.02 13.92
CA GLU A 175 13.98 -4.61 13.80
C GLU A 175 13.97 -5.95 13.06
N GLU A 176 13.09 -6.88 13.46
CA GLU A 176 13.05 -8.23 12.87
C GLU A 176 12.74 -8.21 11.37
N MET A 177 11.81 -7.36 10.94
CA MET A 177 11.45 -7.24 9.52
C MET A 177 12.55 -6.51 8.73
N ALA A 178 13.19 -5.51 9.33
CA ALA A 178 14.32 -4.82 8.70
C ALA A 178 15.48 -5.79 8.42
N ASP A 179 15.79 -6.68 9.37
CA ASP A 179 16.85 -7.69 9.21
C ASP A 179 16.50 -8.69 8.11
N LYS A 180 15.23 -9.14 8.03
CA LYS A 180 14.75 -10.00 6.92
C LYS A 180 14.89 -9.32 5.56
N ILE A 181 14.55 -8.05 5.46
CA ILE A 181 14.67 -7.28 4.20
C ILE A 181 16.14 -7.14 3.81
N ARG A 182 17.03 -6.86 4.77
CA ARG A 182 18.48 -6.75 4.51
C ARG A 182 19.11 -8.07 4.08
N GLU A 183 18.72 -9.16 4.73
CA GLU A 183 19.14 -10.51 4.33
C GLU A 183 18.68 -10.79 2.90
N GLU A 184 17.44 -10.44 2.55
CA GLU A 184 16.93 -10.59 1.18
C GLU A 184 17.68 -9.70 0.18
N MET A 185 18.00 -8.45 0.53
CA MET A 185 18.83 -7.56 -0.31
C MET A 185 20.22 -8.14 -0.59
N LEU A 186 20.80 -8.85 0.40
CA LEU A 186 22.14 -9.42 0.30
C LEU A 186 22.15 -10.74 -0.50
N LEU A 187 21.17 -11.61 -0.23
CA LEU A 187 21.13 -12.97 -0.78
C LEU A 187 20.40 -13.05 -2.12
N ASN A 188 19.37 -12.23 -2.31
CA ASN A 188 18.47 -12.22 -3.47
C ASN A 188 18.19 -10.76 -3.90
N PRO A 189 19.18 -10.00 -4.40
CA PRO A 189 19.05 -8.56 -4.63
C PRO A 189 17.90 -8.17 -5.58
N GLU A 190 17.51 -9.05 -6.51
CA GLU A 190 16.35 -8.87 -7.38
C GLU A 190 14.99 -8.95 -6.67
N ASN A 191 14.95 -9.49 -5.45
CA ASN A 191 13.76 -9.61 -4.63
C ASN A 191 13.48 -8.38 -3.75
N VAL A 192 14.33 -7.37 -3.75
CA VAL A 192 14.05 -6.09 -3.08
C VAL A 192 14.19 -4.93 -4.07
N GLN A 193 13.11 -4.16 -4.24
CA GLN A 193 13.11 -3.01 -5.15
C GLN A 193 12.85 -1.71 -4.41
N ASN A 194 13.71 -0.72 -4.67
CA ASN A 194 13.48 0.66 -4.27
C ASN A 194 12.64 1.36 -5.36
N ILE A 195 11.44 1.84 -5.00
CA ILE A 195 10.51 2.43 -5.96
C ILE A 195 10.15 3.86 -5.57
N LEU A 196 10.26 4.78 -6.53
CA LEU A 196 9.69 6.12 -6.44
C LEU A 196 8.34 6.15 -7.15
N ILE A 197 7.30 6.54 -6.44
CA ILE A 197 6.00 6.89 -6.99
C ILE A 197 5.91 8.41 -7.13
N ASN A 198 5.81 8.88 -8.38
CA ASN A 198 5.50 10.26 -8.69
C ASN A 198 4.00 10.40 -8.96
N VAL A 199 3.31 11.27 -8.23
CA VAL A 199 1.88 11.57 -8.44
C VAL A 199 1.77 12.96 -9.05
N ASP A 200 1.21 13.09 -10.24
CA ASP A 200 1.07 14.41 -10.89
C ASP A 200 -0.11 15.23 -10.34
N LYS A 201 -0.31 16.43 -10.89
CA LYS A 201 -1.38 17.34 -10.47
C LYS A 201 -2.79 16.83 -10.76
N ASP A 202 -2.91 15.90 -11.70
CA ASP A 202 -4.17 15.31 -12.15
C ASP A 202 -4.43 13.96 -11.45
N GLY A 203 -3.52 13.54 -10.56
CA GLY A 203 -3.62 12.30 -9.79
C GLY A 203 -3.07 11.07 -10.50
N ASN A 204 -2.38 11.23 -11.64
CA ASN A 204 -1.76 10.10 -12.34
C ASN A 204 -0.51 9.63 -11.59
N VAL A 205 -0.33 8.31 -11.52
CA VAL A 205 0.80 7.66 -10.86
C VAL A 205 1.83 7.22 -11.88
N VAL A 206 3.08 7.65 -11.71
CA VAL A 206 4.24 7.20 -12.47
C VAL A 206 5.19 6.48 -11.53
N LYS A 207 5.46 5.20 -11.83
CA LYS A 207 6.43 4.37 -11.13
C LYS A 207 7.83 4.55 -11.73
N SER A 208 8.86 4.63 -10.89
CA SER A 208 10.26 4.53 -11.31
C SER A 208 11.03 3.60 -10.36
N ILE A 209 11.79 2.66 -10.91
CA ILE A 209 12.72 1.83 -10.14
C ILE A 209 13.99 2.64 -9.89
N LEU A 210 14.55 2.52 -8.69
CA LEU A 210 15.76 3.22 -8.28
C LEU A 210 16.92 2.21 -8.11
N ASP A 211 18.12 2.63 -8.50
CA ASP A 211 19.35 1.92 -8.19
C ASP A 211 19.77 2.11 -6.73
N SER A 212 20.84 1.41 -6.31
CA SER A 212 21.40 1.49 -4.95
C SER A 212 21.88 2.89 -4.55
N SER A 213 22.09 3.79 -5.52
CA SER A 213 22.45 5.19 -5.30
C SER A 213 21.24 6.13 -5.21
N GLY A 214 20.01 5.60 -5.28
CA GLY A 214 18.77 6.35 -5.25
C GLY A 214 18.49 7.10 -6.56
N LYS A 215 19.07 6.67 -7.69
CA LYS A 215 18.83 7.24 -9.02
C LYS A 215 17.86 6.37 -9.81
N LYS A 216 17.04 7.01 -10.65
CA LYS A 216 16.13 6.29 -11.54
C LYS A 216 16.93 5.44 -12.53
N ILE A 217 16.58 4.16 -12.61
CA ILE A 217 17.05 3.29 -13.68
C ILE A 217 16.29 3.68 -14.94
N ILE A 218 17.01 3.96 -16.02
CA ILE A 218 16.43 4.17 -17.34
C ILE A 218 16.37 2.79 -17.98
N GLU A 219 15.15 2.26 -18.15
CA GLU A 219 14.90 1.08 -18.97
C GLU A 219 14.78 1.45 -20.46
#